data_AF-A0A535IYI0-F1
#
_entry.id   AF-A0A535IYI0-F1
#
_cell.length_a   1.000
_cell.length_b   1.000
_cell.length_c   1.000
_cell.angle_alpha   90.00
_cell.angle_beta   90.00
_cell.angle_gamma   90.00
#
_symmetry.space_group_name_H-M   'P 1'
#
loop_
_entity.id
_entity.type
_entity.pdbx_description
1 polymer ?
#
loop_
_entity_poly.entity_id
_entity_poly.type
_entity_poly.pdbx_seq_one_letter_code
_entity_poly.pdbx_strand_id
1 'polypeptide(L)'
;MLDLKERFRAIDHVPVPDLTRTIERRSRHFSVVPGALGADPGERRRRRVAPVRQLLAAAAIVILAIGLAVIAQQARGNAPVKHAPSPTPVPGAAGPNLTPTLKMTSSSVGWAAIPGQQEQIIRTADGGKQWVDVTPRQAIHPWGAQPVFLDDWNAWLLTLPAETVAGPSSHPDITDWGGIEIWHTEDGGHSWARLASFQPVPWFSGRKLPTLSFVDRQHGWIYVPFSAQGGQGSALYRTSDGGVHWSEISVSPNFPGHSTAESIPGDCLGAMSFTSASDGWLTPGCSTTDRFFTTRDGGITWKELPVPDKFIPFNGSEWHWGGPISKSSRGNLLFTVIGPGTGESAVYELYLSEDGGSTWTERPLPAGAFAPGLMGSVSIQPSFAGIDGWIVIDSALYTTGDGGRSWHKVGAPLGGVKDPWKLQVIDAGTAWILAGGVNGARSELLKSSNHGQTWTPQWTSQ
;
A
#
# COMPACT_ATOMS: atom_id res chain seq x y z
N MET A 1 53.99 -9.32 -5.34
CA MET A 1 53.00 -10.27 -4.79
C MET A 1 53.66 -10.98 -3.62
N LEU A 2 53.37 -10.54 -2.39
CA LEU A 2 53.73 -11.30 -1.19
C LEU A 2 52.55 -12.23 -0.85
N ASP A 3 52.87 -13.50 -0.60
CA ASP A 3 51.94 -14.61 -0.43
C ASP A 3 51.09 -14.45 0.85
N LEU A 4 49.77 -14.53 0.70
CA LEU A 4 48.79 -14.41 1.80
C LEU A 4 49.00 -15.49 2.88
N LYS A 5 49.69 -16.60 2.55
CA LYS A 5 50.01 -17.69 3.48
C LYS A 5 50.99 -17.30 4.59
N GLU A 6 51.89 -16.36 4.37
CA GLU A 6 52.86 -15.95 5.40
C GLU A 6 52.22 -15.06 6.48
N ARG A 7 51.20 -14.27 6.12
CA ARG A 7 50.49 -13.42 7.10
C ARG A 7 49.66 -14.22 8.10
N PHE A 8 49.12 -15.37 7.73
CA PHE A 8 48.34 -16.21 8.66
C PHE A 8 49.21 -16.95 9.67
N ARG A 9 50.46 -17.31 9.34
CA ARG A 9 51.39 -17.94 10.31
C ARG A 9 51.87 -17.00 11.41
N ALA A 10 51.78 -15.68 11.22
CA ALA A 10 52.17 -14.70 12.23
C ALA A 10 51.13 -14.51 13.36
N ILE A 11 49.89 -14.98 13.17
CA ILE A 11 48.80 -14.81 14.15
C ILE A 11 48.86 -15.88 15.26
N ASP A 12 49.40 -17.08 14.96
CA ASP A 12 49.53 -18.17 15.94
C ASP A 12 50.68 -17.97 16.97
N HIS A 13 51.41 -16.86 16.87
CA HIS A 13 52.48 -16.50 17.81
C HIS A 13 52.19 -15.21 18.60
N VAL A 14 50.96 -14.68 18.53
CA VAL A 14 50.54 -13.57 19.38
C VAL A 14 50.18 -14.12 20.76
N PRO A 15 50.92 -13.78 21.83
CA PRO A 15 50.59 -14.28 23.16
C PRO A 15 49.25 -13.70 23.64
N VAL A 16 48.36 -14.59 24.09
CA VAL A 16 47.08 -14.21 24.69
C VAL A 16 47.35 -13.38 25.95
N PRO A 17 46.77 -12.19 26.11
CA PRO A 17 47.01 -11.36 27.29
C PRO A 17 46.50 -12.06 28.55
N ASP A 18 47.35 -12.13 29.58
CA ASP A 18 46.96 -12.60 30.91
C ASP A 18 46.05 -11.57 31.59
N LEU A 19 44.75 -11.76 31.37
CA LEU A 19 43.68 -10.93 31.90
C LEU A 19 43.65 -10.95 33.44
N THR A 20 44.04 -12.06 34.06
CA THR A 20 44.11 -12.20 35.52
C THR A 20 45.14 -11.26 36.11
N ARG A 21 46.34 -11.22 35.51
CA ARG A 21 47.41 -10.30 35.93
C ARG A 21 47.05 -8.84 35.69
N THR A 22 46.29 -8.57 34.62
CA THR A 22 45.82 -7.21 34.28
C THR A 22 44.76 -6.72 35.27
N ILE A 23 43.86 -7.61 35.71
CA ILE A 23 42.84 -7.32 36.73
C ILE A 23 43.47 -7.12 38.11
N GLU A 24 44.43 -7.95 38.51
CA GLU A 24 45.16 -7.76 39.78
C GLU A 24 45.96 -6.46 39.82
N ARG A 25 46.59 -6.08 38.71
CA ARG A 25 47.37 -4.84 38.65
C ARG A 25 46.48 -3.60 38.74
N ARG A 26 45.27 -3.65 38.17
CA ARG A 26 44.26 -2.59 38.29
C ARG A 26 43.66 -2.56 39.69
N SER A 27 43.36 -3.69 40.33
CA SER A 27 42.82 -3.71 41.70
C SER A 27 43.81 -3.15 42.72
N ARG A 28 45.10 -3.49 42.60
CA ARG A 28 46.16 -2.90 43.43
C ARG A 28 46.37 -1.42 43.18
N HIS A 29 46.08 -0.92 41.98
CA HIS A 29 46.16 0.51 41.70
C HIS A 29 45.00 1.27 42.36
N PHE A 30 43.79 0.69 42.36
CA PHE A 30 42.62 1.29 43.02
C PHE A 30 42.67 1.21 44.56
N SER A 31 43.45 0.30 45.15
CA SER A 31 43.62 0.22 46.61
C SER A 31 44.60 1.25 47.19
N VAL A 32 45.31 2.01 46.35
CA VAL A 32 46.30 3.02 46.77
C VAL A 32 45.83 4.45 46.46
N VAL A 33 44.67 4.60 45.77
CA VAL A 33 44.04 5.90 45.51
C VAL A 33 42.97 6.17 46.57
N PRO A 34 43.16 7.16 47.47
CA PRO A 34 42.16 7.52 48.46
C PRO A 34 40.87 8.00 47.75
N GLY A 35 39.72 7.39 48.08
CA GLY A 35 38.40 7.78 47.57
C GLY A 35 37.88 7.03 46.33
N ALA A 36 38.67 6.16 45.68
CA ALA A 36 38.24 5.46 44.46
C ALA A 36 37.30 4.25 44.70
N LEU A 37 37.15 3.79 45.94
CA LEU A 37 36.22 2.71 46.34
C LEU A 37 35.23 3.15 47.44
N GLY A 38 34.88 4.44 47.44
CA GLY A 38 33.67 4.97 48.08
C GLY A 38 33.41 4.55 49.52
N ALA A 39 34.18 5.08 50.48
CA ALA A 39 33.69 5.51 51.79
C ALA A 39 34.86 6.09 52.61
N ASP A 40 34.79 7.36 52.95
CA ASP A 40 35.61 7.97 54.01
C ASP A 40 34.74 8.10 55.28
N PRO A 41 35.21 7.72 56.49
CA PRO A 41 34.41 7.74 57.70
C PRO A 41 34.59 9.08 58.40
N GLY A 42 33.66 10.01 58.18
CA GLY A 42 33.67 11.23 58.99
C GLY A 42 32.81 12.36 58.45
N GLU A 43 31.49 12.26 58.61
CA GLU A 43 30.69 13.45 58.90
C GLU A 43 29.29 13.06 59.41
N ARG A 44 29.01 13.43 60.66
CA ARG A 44 27.71 13.25 61.30
C ARG A 44 26.67 14.15 60.63
N ARG A 45 25.82 13.59 59.77
CA ARG A 45 24.46 14.12 59.53
C ARG A 45 23.43 13.01 59.77
N ARG A 46 22.62 13.18 60.81
CA ARG A 46 21.45 12.34 61.12
C ARG A 46 20.50 12.31 59.90
N ARG A 47 20.60 11.29 59.04
CA ARG A 47 19.55 10.97 58.07
C ARG A 47 18.48 10.15 58.78
N ARG A 48 17.30 10.75 58.97
CA ARG A 48 16.07 10.04 59.33
C ARG A 48 15.76 9.08 58.18
N VAL A 49 15.98 7.80 58.38
CA VAL A 49 15.46 6.76 57.48
C VAL A 49 13.95 6.72 57.71
N ALA A 50 13.17 7.17 56.73
CA ALA A 50 11.74 6.98 56.72
C ALA A 50 11.44 5.48 56.80
N PRO A 51 10.64 5.00 57.78
CA PRO A 51 10.34 3.57 57.86
C PRO A 51 9.64 3.14 56.56
N VAL A 52 9.95 1.95 56.05
CA VAL A 52 9.46 1.35 54.78
C VAL A 52 7.96 1.56 54.53
N ARG A 53 7.15 1.71 55.58
CA ARG A 53 5.72 2.09 55.53
C ARG A 53 5.45 3.44 54.85
N GLN A 54 6.33 4.43 54.98
CA GLN A 54 6.20 5.73 54.33
C GLN A 54 6.50 5.69 52.83
N LEU A 55 7.42 4.81 52.40
CA LEU A 55 7.68 4.58 50.97
C LEU A 55 6.52 3.85 50.29
N LEU A 56 5.92 2.87 50.98
CA LEU A 56 4.72 2.19 50.49
C LEU A 56 3.50 3.12 50.45
N ALA A 57 3.34 4.00 51.44
CA ALA A 57 2.29 5.02 51.44
C ALA A 57 2.48 6.02 50.29
N ALA A 58 3.71 6.47 50.04
CA ALA A 58 4.00 7.36 48.91
C ALA A 58 3.72 6.68 47.56
N ALA A 59 4.10 5.42 47.39
CA ALA A 59 3.79 4.65 46.18
C ALA A 59 2.27 4.48 45.98
N ALA A 60 1.53 4.20 47.05
CA ALA A 60 0.07 4.11 46.99
C ALA A 60 -0.58 5.44 46.58
N ILE A 61 -0.10 6.57 47.11
CA ILE A 61 -0.58 7.90 46.75
C ILE A 61 -0.31 8.22 45.28
N VAL A 62 0.86 7.85 44.74
CA VAL A 62 1.18 8.04 43.32
C VAL A 62 0.28 7.20 42.42
N ILE A 63 0.02 5.93 42.78
CA ILE A 63 -0.89 5.07 42.02
C ILE A 63 -2.32 5.64 42.04
N LEU A 64 -2.77 6.15 43.19
CA LEU A 64 -4.09 6.76 43.34
C LEU A 64 -4.21 8.07 42.55
N ALA A 65 -3.13 8.86 42.50
CA ALA A 65 -3.06 10.08 41.71
C ALA A 65 -3.09 9.79 40.19
N ILE A 66 -2.38 8.74 39.74
CA ILE A 66 -2.42 8.29 38.33
C ILE A 66 -3.82 7.78 37.99
N GLY A 67 -4.43 6.96 38.85
CA GLY A 67 -5.81 6.50 38.66
C GLY A 67 -6.82 7.64 38.56
N LEU A 68 -6.71 8.64 39.43
CA LEU A 68 -7.54 9.86 39.38
C LEU A 68 -7.29 10.69 38.12
N ALA A 69 -6.05 10.79 37.65
CA ALA A 69 -5.72 11.49 36.40
C ALA A 69 -6.35 10.80 35.18
N VAL A 70 -6.32 9.46 35.12
CA VAL A 70 -6.95 8.67 34.06
C VAL A 70 -8.48 8.82 34.09
N ILE A 71 -9.09 8.78 35.28
CA ILE A 71 -10.54 8.99 35.43
C ILE A 71 -10.93 10.42 35.03
N ALA A 72 -10.14 11.43 35.40
CA ALA A 72 -10.37 12.82 35.01
C ALA A 72 -10.22 13.03 33.49
N GLN A 73 -9.29 12.32 32.85
CA GLN A 73 -9.10 12.34 31.40
C GLN A 73 -10.27 11.67 30.66
N GLN A 74 -10.79 10.55 31.20
CA GLN A 74 -12.00 9.90 30.67
C GLN A 74 -13.26 10.74 30.89
N ALA A 75 -13.38 11.41 32.05
CA ALA A 75 -14.51 12.30 32.33
C ALA A 75 -14.51 13.56 31.44
N ARG A 76 -13.34 14.04 31.01
CA ARG A 76 -13.22 15.13 30.02
C ARG A 76 -13.59 14.70 28.59
N GLY A 77 -13.55 13.40 28.28
CA GLY A 77 -13.98 12.85 27.00
C GLY A 77 -15.50 12.67 26.86
N ASN A 78 -16.25 12.70 27.96
CA ASN A 78 -17.69 12.42 27.99
C ASN A 78 -18.58 13.65 28.22
N ALA A 79 -18.05 14.86 28.03
CA ALA A 79 -18.90 16.06 28.04
C ALA A 79 -19.84 16.01 26.81
N PRO A 80 -21.18 16.20 26.99
CA PRO A 80 -22.10 16.20 25.85
C PRO A 80 -21.77 17.37 24.93
N VAL A 81 -21.25 17.05 23.75
CA VAL A 81 -20.97 18.02 22.68
C VAL A 81 -22.32 18.56 22.20
N LYS A 82 -22.54 19.87 22.35
CA LYS A 82 -23.66 20.55 21.70
C LYS A 82 -23.45 20.44 20.19
N HIS A 83 -24.35 19.73 19.49
CA HIS A 83 -24.33 19.60 18.05
C HIS A 83 -24.41 21.00 17.40
N ALA A 84 -23.37 21.40 16.67
CA ALA A 84 -23.49 22.43 15.67
C ALA A 84 -24.34 21.89 14.50
N PRO A 85 -25.16 22.72 13.83
CA PRO A 85 -25.96 22.27 12.70
C PRO A 85 -25.05 21.72 11.60
N SER A 86 -25.32 20.49 11.15
CA SER A 86 -24.66 19.88 10.00
C SER A 86 -24.80 20.79 8.78
N PRO A 87 -23.72 21.06 8.02
CA PRO A 87 -23.85 21.74 6.75
C PRO A 87 -24.72 20.89 5.82
N THR A 88 -25.73 21.52 5.23
CA THR A 88 -26.59 20.91 4.22
C THR A 88 -25.73 20.51 3.01
N PRO A 89 -25.79 19.25 2.53
CA PRO A 89 -25.05 18.85 1.35
C PRO A 89 -25.49 19.69 0.15
N VAL A 90 -24.52 20.27 -0.56
CA VAL A 90 -24.75 20.93 -1.86
C VAL A 90 -25.11 19.84 -2.87
N PRO A 91 -26.30 19.85 -3.49
CA PRO A 91 -26.65 18.90 -4.54
C PRO A 91 -25.86 19.25 -5.81
N GLY A 92 -24.97 18.36 -6.27
CA GLY A 92 -24.36 18.49 -7.61
C GLY A 92 -22.92 18.02 -7.81
N ALA A 93 -22.22 17.54 -6.78
CA ALA A 93 -20.93 16.88 -6.98
C ALA A 93 -21.15 15.47 -7.56
N ALA A 94 -20.46 15.15 -8.66
CA ALA A 94 -20.36 13.80 -9.18
C ALA A 94 -19.87 12.84 -8.07
N GLY A 95 -20.27 11.58 -8.15
CA GLY A 95 -20.13 10.56 -7.11
C GLY A 95 -18.69 10.30 -6.58
N PRO A 96 -18.58 9.39 -5.61
CA PRO A 96 -17.50 9.23 -4.62
C PRO A 96 -16.10 9.02 -5.17
N ASN A 97 -15.14 9.41 -4.34
CA ASN A 97 -13.70 9.53 -4.59
C ASN A 97 -12.85 8.56 -3.75
N LEU A 98 -13.46 7.69 -2.94
CA LEU A 98 -12.81 6.53 -2.32
C LEU A 98 -12.52 5.45 -3.38
N THR A 99 -11.25 5.07 -3.52
CA THR A 99 -10.90 4.00 -4.47
C THR A 99 -11.34 2.64 -3.96
N PRO A 100 -12.08 1.86 -4.79
CA PRO A 100 -12.55 0.54 -4.39
C PRO A 100 -11.36 -0.39 -4.16
N THR A 101 -11.26 -0.92 -2.95
CA THR A 101 -10.16 -1.81 -2.54
C THR A 101 -10.74 -2.94 -1.70
N LEU A 102 -10.22 -4.15 -1.89
CA LEU A 102 -10.61 -5.34 -1.14
C LEU A 102 -9.35 -6.06 -0.68
N LYS A 103 -9.27 -6.35 0.61
CA LYS A 103 -8.19 -7.12 1.22
C LYS A 103 -8.69 -7.96 2.38
N MET A 104 -8.97 -9.21 2.11
CA MET A 104 -8.97 -10.29 3.08
C MET A 104 -7.52 -10.64 3.43
N THR A 105 -7.21 -10.64 4.71
CA THR A 105 -5.88 -10.95 5.25
C THR A 105 -5.80 -12.40 5.73
N SER A 106 -6.96 -13.00 6.00
CA SER A 106 -7.16 -14.41 6.29
C SER A 106 -8.55 -14.86 5.82
N SER A 107 -8.93 -16.10 6.13
CA SER A 107 -10.29 -16.59 5.87
C SER A 107 -11.36 -15.92 6.74
N SER A 108 -10.97 -15.28 7.85
CA SER A 108 -11.87 -14.62 8.80
C SER A 108 -11.75 -13.09 8.84
N VAL A 109 -10.56 -12.53 8.61
CA VAL A 109 -10.32 -11.10 8.71
C VAL A 109 -10.20 -10.48 7.32
N GLY A 110 -10.83 -9.32 7.13
CA GLY A 110 -10.68 -8.58 5.89
C GLY A 110 -11.28 -7.18 5.91
N TRP A 111 -10.95 -6.42 4.89
CA TRP A 111 -11.26 -5.01 4.72
C TRP A 111 -11.83 -4.76 3.31
N ALA A 112 -12.74 -3.82 3.21
CA ALA A 112 -13.20 -3.31 1.93
C ALA A 112 -13.40 -1.79 2.01
N ALA A 113 -12.91 -1.10 0.99
CA ALA A 113 -13.21 0.30 0.71
C ALA A 113 -14.25 0.34 -0.40
N ILE A 114 -15.38 0.96 -0.11
CA ILE A 114 -16.58 0.91 -0.93
C ILE A 114 -16.94 2.35 -1.31
N PRO A 115 -16.74 2.73 -2.58
CA PRO A 115 -17.27 3.99 -3.07
C PRO A 115 -18.80 3.93 -3.05
N GLY A 116 -19.44 4.99 -2.59
CA GLY A 116 -20.89 5.18 -2.74
C GLY A 116 -21.29 6.61 -2.41
N GLN A 117 -22.59 6.90 -2.39
CA GLN A 117 -23.10 8.17 -1.83
C GLN A 117 -22.62 8.40 -0.39
N GLN A 118 -22.41 7.31 0.35
CA GLN A 118 -21.65 7.30 1.58
C GLN A 118 -20.44 6.38 1.36
N GLU A 119 -19.25 6.96 1.38
CA GLU A 119 -18.00 6.21 1.31
C GLU A 119 -17.83 5.41 2.60
N GLN A 120 -17.50 4.13 2.46
CA GLN A 120 -17.35 3.24 3.60
C GLN A 120 -16.04 2.47 3.50
N ILE A 121 -15.26 2.51 4.57
CA ILE A 121 -14.25 1.50 4.85
C ILE A 121 -14.89 0.55 5.86
N ILE A 122 -15.11 -0.69 5.47
CA ILE A 122 -15.69 -1.73 6.31
C ILE A 122 -14.69 -2.83 6.58
N ARG A 123 -14.81 -3.45 7.76
CA ARG A 123 -13.95 -4.54 8.20
C ARG A 123 -14.78 -5.71 8.73
N THR A 124 -14.33 -6.92 8.45
CA THR A 124 -14.85 -8.16 9.05
C THR A 124 -13.77 -8.86 9.87
N ALA A 125 -14.21 -9.59 10.89
CA ALA A 125 -13.36 -10.48 11.70
C ALA A 125 -13.90 -11.90 11.78
N ASP A 126 -15.00 -12.21 11.07
CA ASP A 126 -15.73 -13.48 11.14
C ASP A 126 -15.98 -14.13 9.77
N GLY A 127 -15.19 -13.74 8.77
CA GLY A 127 -15.23 -14.28 7.41
C GLY A 127 -16.32 -13.66 6.55
N GLY A 128 -16.71 -12.43 6.88
CA GLY A 128 -17.72 -11.60 6.24
C GLY A 128 -19.16 -11.93 6.60
N LYS A 129 -19.40 -12.61 7.74
CA LYS A 129 -20.75 -12.77 8.29
C LYS A 129 -21.24 -11.44 8.86
N GLN A 130 -20.33 -10.66 9.43
CA GLN A 130 -20.57 -9.29 9.85
C GLN A 130 -19.48 -8.37 9.32
N TRP A 131 -19.91 -7.17 8.93
CA TRP A 131 -19.05 -6.08 8.49
C TRP A 131 -19.33 -4.86 9.35
N VAL A 132 -18.27 -4.28 9.90
CA VAL A 132 -18.31 -3.09 10.77
C VAL A 132 -17.75 -1.91 9.99
N ASP A 133 -18.45 -0.79 10.00
CA ASP A 133 -17.98 0.48 9.44
C ASP A 133 -16.88 1.06 10.33
N VAL A 134 -15.66 1.14 9.78
CA VAL A 134 -14.44 1.66 10.41
C VAL A 134 -13.91 2.89 9.65
N THR A 135 -14.82 3.61 8.99
CA THR A 135 -14.48 4.75 8.13
C THR A 135 -13.91 5.92 8.95
N PRO A 136 -12.72 6.43 8.63
CA PRO A 136 -12.21 7.67 9.21
C PRO A 136 -12.92 8.88 8.61
N ARG A 137 -14.14 9.16 9.07
CA ARG A 137 -15.00 10.20 8.47
C ARG A 137 -14.37 11.60 8.47
N GLN A 138 -13.47 11.87 9.42
CA GLN A 138 -12.72 13.13 9.47
C GLN A 138 -11.64 13.25 8.39
N ALA A 139 -11.16 12.13 7.84
CA ALA A 139 -10.12 12.09 6.83
C ALA A 139 -10.69 12.08 5.41
N ILE A 140 -11.89 11.53 5.24
CA ILE A 140 -12.52 11.40 3.93
C ILE A 140 -12.94 12.78 3.43
N HIS A 141 -12.27 13.21 2.36
CA HIS A 141 -12.55 14.45 1.67
C HIS A 141 -13.27 14.19 0.35
N PRO A 142 -14.07 15.17 -0.14
CA PRO A 142 -14.86 15.01 -1.36
C PRO A 142 -14.06 14.74 -2.63
N TRP A 143 -12.72 14.80 -2.62
CA TRP A 143 -11.87 14.88 -3.81
C TRP A 143 -11.00 13.66 -4.07
N GLY A 144 -10.79 12.79 -3.08
CA GLY A 144 -9.94 11.62 -3.29
C GLY A 144 -9.52 10.96 -1.99
N ALA A 145 -9.75 9.65 -1.90
CA ALA A 145 -9.21 8.83 -0.83
C ALA A 145 -8.69 7.50 -1.38
N GLN A 146 -7.43 7.17 -1.09
CA GLN A 146 -6.74 5.97 -1.56
C GLN A 146 -6.34 5.08 -0.38
N PRO A 147 -7.09 4.00 -0.11
CA PRO A 147 -6.80 3.11 1.01
C PRO A 147 -5.79 2.02 0.61
N VAL A 148 -4.91 1.68 1.55
CA VAL A 148 -4.04 0.51 1.50
C VAL A 148 -4.28 -0.33 2.75
N PHE A 149 -4.82 -1.53 2.57
CA PHE A 149 -4.99 -2.52 3.63
C PHE A 149 -3.83 -3.52 3.57
N LEU A 150 -2.98 -3.53 4.60
CA LEU A 150 -1.80 -4.39 4.62
C LEU A 150 -2.08 -5.69 5.37
N ASP A 151 -2.53 -5.58 6.62
CA ASP A 151 -2.78 -6.70 7.51
C ASP A 151 -4.02 -6.48 8.41
N ASP A 152 -4.22 -7.37 9.39
CA ASP A 152 -5.39 -7.38 10.28
C ASP A 152 -5.59 -6.08 11.07
N TRP A 153 -4.50 -5.35 11.30
CA TRP A 153 -4.40 -4.21 12.21
C TRP A 153 -3.99 -2.92 11.51
N ASN A 154 -3.16 -3.04 10.47
CA ASN A 154 -2.51 -1.93 9.79
C ASN A 154 -3.16 -1.60 8.46
N ALA A 155 -3.60 -0.35 8.33
CA ALA A 155 -4.07 0.22 7.08
C ALA A 155 -3.70 1.70 7.00
N TRP A 156 -3.43 2.16 5.78
CA TRP A 156 -3.15 3.55 5.46
C TRP A 156 -4.22 4.12 4.54
N LEU A 157 -4.40 5.43 4.59
CA LEU A 157 -5.29 6.16 3.72
C LEU A 157 -4.57 7.44 3.29
N LEU A 158 -4.35 7.58 1.98
CA LEU A 158 -3.91 8.84 1.39
C LEU A 158 -5.15 9.67 1.05
N THR A 159 -5.16 10.93 1.47
CA THR A 159 -6.23 11.87 1.15
C THR A 159 -5.63 13.17 0.62
N LEU A 160 -6.42 13.86 -0.20
CA LEU A 160 -6.09 15.17 -0.76
C LEU A 160 -7.18 16.17 -0.35
N PRO A 161 -7.05 16.83 0.82
CA PRO A 161 -7.92 17.96 1.12
C PRO A 161 -7.73 19.03 0.03
N ALA A 162 -8.80 19.43 -0.64
CA ALA A 162 -8.80 20.62 -1.49
C ALA A 162 -9.62 21.70 -0.78
N GLU A 163 -9.05 22.89 -0.64
CA GLU A 163 -9.69 23.98 0.11
C GLU A 163 -10.59 24.84 -0.79
N THR A 164 -10.23 24.99 -2.07
CA THR A 164 -11.01 25.76 -3.04
C THR A 164 -11.14 25.02 -4.36
N VAL A 165 -12.39 24.85 -4.81
CA VAL A 165 -12.70 24.27 -6.11
C VAL A 165 -13.49 25.26 -6.95
N ALA A 166 -12.96 25.60 -8.11
CA ALA A 166 -13.69 26.30 -9.16
C ALA A 166 -13.97 25.35 -10.33
N GLY A 167 -14.97 25.66 -11.16
CA GLY A 167 -15.28 24.89 -12.36
C GLY A 167 -16.24 23.70 -12.16
N PRO A 168 -16.62 23.00 -13.24
CA PRO A 168 -17.59 21.90 -13.21
C PRO A 168 -17.05 20.68 -12.47
N SER A 169 -17.92 19.91 -11.80
CA SER A 169 -17.54 18.72 -11.02
C SER A 169 -16.84 17.62 -11.81
N SER A 170 -16.98 17.61 -13.14
CA SER A 170 -16.26 16.69 -14.03
C SER A 170 -14.81 17.08 -14.30
N HIS A 171 -14.46 18.36 -14.15
CA HIS A 171 -13.12 18.93 -14.37
C HIS A 171 -12.91 20.13 -13.42
N PRO A 172 -12.76 19.87 -12.11
CA PRO A 172 -12.56 20.94 -11.14
C PRO A 172 -11.19 21.59 -11.37
N ASP A 173 -11.18 22.91 -11.53
CA ASP A 173 -9.98 23.73 -11.44
C ASP A 173 -9.68 23.93 -9.97
N ILE A 174 -8.85 23.05 -9.42
CA ILE A 174 -8.41 23.10 -8.03
C ILE A 174 -7.12 23.92 -8.00
N THR A 175 -7.25 25.14 -7.49
CA THR A 175 -6.17 26.13 -7.45
C THR A 175 -5.39 26.11 -6.14
N ASP A 176 -5.92 25.43 -5.10
CA ASP A 176 -5.29 25.33 -3.79
C ASP A 176 -5.51 23.93 -3.21
N TRP A 177 -4.47 23.09 -3.33
CA TRP A 177 -4.44 21.76 -2.75
C TRP A 177 -3.88 21.89 -1.34
N GLY A 178 -4.65 21.48 -0.32
CA GLY A 178 -4.23 21.47 1.09
C GLY A 178 -3.04 20.53 1.38
N GLY A 179 -2.54 19.84 0.35
CA GLY A 179 -1.41 18.92 0.40
C GLY A 179 -1.84 17.46 0.37
N ILE A 180 -0.86 16.57 0.41
CA ILE A 180 -1.06 15.15 0.66
C ILE A 180 -1.16 14.94 2.17
N GLU A 181 -2.20 14.24 2.61
CA GLU A 181 -2.29 13.72 3.96
C GLU A 181 -2.22 12.19 3.97
N ILE A 182 -1.53 11.65 4.98
CA ILE A 182 -1.48 10.21 5.24
C ILE A 182 -2.10 9.93 6.60
N TRP A 183 -3.12 9.10 6.60
CA TRP A 183 -3.81 8.60 7.78
C TRP A 183 -3.49 7.12 7.97
N HIS A 184 -3.47 6.66 9.20
CA HIS A 184 -3.11 5.30 9.56
C HIS A 184 -3.90 4.79 10.76
N THR A 185 -4.11 3.49 10.78
CA THR A 185 -4.63 2.73 11.92
C THR A 185 -3.64 1.62 12.26
N GLU A 186 -3.47 1.34 13.55
CA GLU A 186 -2.76 0.18 14.09
C GLU A 186 -3.68 -0.77 14.88
N ASP A 187 -4.97 -0.45 14.99
CA ASP A 187 -5.91 -1.18 15.83
C ASP A 187 -7.06 -1.82 15.03
N GLY A 188 -6.91 -2.00 13.72
CA GLY A 188 -7.97 -2.57 12.90
C GLY A 188 -9.10 -1.58 12.58
N GLY A 189 -8.80 -0.28 12.54
CA GLY A 189 -9.69 0.78 12.10
C GLY A 189 -10.61 1.31 13.19
N HIS A 190 -10.41 0.90 14.45
CA HIS A 190 -11.15 1.46 15.58
C HIS A 190 -10.75 2.91 15.82
N SER A 191 -9.48 3.25 15.57
CA SER A 191 -8.99 4.62 15.56
C SER A 191 -8.06 4.89 14.39
N TRP A 192 -8.12 6.11 13.88
CA TRP A 192 -7.29 6.59 12.78
C TRP A 192 -6.61 7.89 13.18
N ALA A 193 -5.31 7.99 12.92
CA ALA A 193 -4.50 9.18 13.17
C ALA A 193 -3.86 9.67 11.87
N ARG A 194 -3.78 11.00 11.71
CA ARG A 194 -2.99 11.61 10.63
C ARG A 194 -1.51 11.54 10.99
N LEU A 195 -0.74 10.76 10.25
CA LEU A 195 0.70 10.57 10.45
C LEU A 195 1.54 11.65 9.79
N ALA A 196 1.16 12.05 8.57
CA ALA A 196 1.91 13.00 7.78
C ALA A 196 0.98 13.95 7.01
N SER A 197 1.47 15.16 6.78
CA SER A 197 0.88 16.15 5.88
C SER A 197 2.01 16.93 5.23
N PHE A 198 2.05 16.97 3.90
CA PHE A 198 3.10 17.66 3.16
C PHE A 198 2.60 18.11 1.80
N GLN A 199 3.25 19.14 1.26
CA GLN A 199 2.94 19.62 -0.09
C GLN A 199 3.63 18.72 -1.12
N PRO A 200 2.91 18.28 -2.17
CA PRO A 200 3.54 17.59 -3.28
C PRO A 200 4.44 18.55 -4.07
N VAL A 201 5.07 18.01 -5.10
CA VAL A 201 5.84 18.78 -6.08
C VAL A 201 5.07 20.01 -6.57
N PRO A 202 5.71 21.19 -6.76
CA PRO A 202 5.01 22.44 -7.08
C PRO A 202 4.21 22.45 -8.39
N TRP A 203 4.51 21.53 -9.29
CA TRP A 203 3.87 21.39 -10.61
C TRP A 203 2.72 20.38 -10.59
N PHE A 204 2.40 19.81 -9.42
CA PHE A 204 1.22 18.99 -9.25
C PHE A 204 -0.04 19.83 -9.43
N SER A 205 -0.83 19.50 -10.46
CA SER A 205 -2.10 20.15 -10.74
C SER A 205 -3.30 19.47 -10.08
N GLY A 206 -3.06 18.33 -9.43
CA GLY A 206 -4.05 17.40 -8.86
C GLY A 206 -5.21 16.97 -9.74
N ARG A 207 -5.06 17.12 -11.06
CA ARG A 207 -5.96 16.53 -12.07
C ARG A 207 -6.03 15.00 -11.98
N LYS A 208 -4.99 14.35 -11.44
CA LYS A 208 -4.94 12.90 -11.20
C LYS A 208 -4.58 12.67 -9.74
N LEU A 209 -5.30 11.76 -9.08
CA LEU A 209 -5.01 11.39 -7.70
C LEU A 209 -3.66 10.65 -7.61
N PRO A 210 -2.80 11.00 -6.64
CA PRO A 210 -1.65 10.20 -6.29
C PRO A 210 -2.08 8.81 -5.85
N THR A 211 -1.26 7.81 -6.12
CA THR A 211 -1.52 6.44 -5.68
C THR A 211 -0.57 6.06 -4.56
N LEU A 212 -1.12 5.49 -3.49
CA LEU A 212 -0.38 5.00 -2.33
C LEU A 212 -0.15 3.49 -2.45
N SER A 213 1.03 3.03 -2.05
CA SER A 213 1.32 1.60 -1.90
C SER A 213 2.22 1.34 -0.69
N PHE A 214 2.02 0.18 -0.05
CA PHE A 214 2.90 -0.36 0.98
C PHE A 214 3.15 -1.84 0.69
N VAL A 215 4.41 -2.27 0.81
CA VAL A 215 4.80 -3.68 0.67
C VAL A 215 4.97 -4.37 2.02
N ASP A 216 5.26 -3.58 3.06
CA ASP A 216 5.34 -3.99 4.45
C ASP A 216 4.97 -2.79 5.35
N ARG A 217 5.14 -2.93 6.66
CA ARG A 217 4.75 -1.89 7.63
C ARG A 217 5.66 -0.66 7.64
N GLN A 218 6.83 -0.73 7.01
CA GLN A 218 7.84 0.34 7.02
C GLN A 218 7.98 1.00 5.65
N HIS A 219 7.90 0.22 4.57
CA HIS A 219 8.21 0.66 3.22
C HIS A 219 6.96 0.91 2.38
N GLY A 220 6.84 2.13 1.88
CA GLY A 220 5.74 2.55 1.02
C GLY A 220 6.16 3.62 0.02
N TRP A 221 5.31 3.81 -0.99
CA TRP A 221 5.52 4.77 -2.07
C TRP A 221 4.25 5.57 -2.35
N ILE A 222 4.43 6.82 -2.74
CA ILE A 222 3.38 7.64 -3.34
C ILE A 222 3.84 8.03 -4.73
N TYR A 223 3.09 7.59 -5.72
CA TYR A 223 3.26 8.02 -7.11
C TYR A 223 2.37 9.23 -7.37
N VAL A 224 2.98 10.32 -7.82
CA VAL A 224 2.31 11.61 -8.08
C VAL A 224 2.44 11.94 -9.57
N PRO A 225 1.43 11.62 -10.39
CA PRO A 225 1.40 12.06 -11.79
C PRO A 225 1.00 13.55 -11.88
N PHE A 226 1.60 14.28 -12.80
CA PHE A 226 1.30 15.70 -13.03
C PHE A 226 1.45 16.11 -14.49
N SER A 227 0.92 17.30 -14.80
CA SER A 227 1.06 17.96 -16.10
C SER A 227 1.41 19.43 -15.86
N ALA A 228 2.50 19.91 -16.44
CA ALA A 228 2.99 21.27 -16.30
C ALA A 228 3.50 21.83 -17.64
N GLN A 229 3.99 23.08 -17.66
CA GLN A 229 4.51 23.71 -18.89
C GLN A 229 5.68 22.93 -19.54
N GLY A 230 6.36 22.06 -18.79
CA GLY A 230 7.40 21.14 -19.29
C GLY A 230 6.89 19.82 -19.87
N GLY A 231 5.57 19.59 -19.90
CA GLY A 231 4.94 18.36 -20.35
C GLY A 231 4.30 17.56 -19.21
N GLN A 232 3.98 16.30 -19.50
CA GLN A 232 3.59 15.33 -18.49
C GLN A 232 4.83 14.84 -17.74
N GLY A 233 4.64 14.50 -16.48
CA GLY A 233 5.71 13.94 -15.66
C GLY A 233 5.15 13.26 -14.42
N SER A 234 6.05 12.63 -13.68
CA SER A 234 5.72 11.95 -12.45
C SER A 234 6.79 12.16 -11.38
N ALA A 235 6.35 12.20 -10.14
CA ALA A 235 7.22 12.20 -8.97
C ALA A 235 6.93 10.96 -8.13
N LEU A 236 7.97 10.43 -7.52
CA LEU A 236 7.89 9.29 -6.62
C LEU A 236 8.43 9.68 -5.26
N TYR A 237 7.58 9.52 -4.26
CA TYR A 237 7.94 9.65 -2.86
C TYR A 237 8.05 8.28 -2.24
N ARG A 238 8.95 8.14 -1.26
CA ARG A 238 9.17 6.89 -0.51
C ARG A 238 9.21 7.17 0.99
N THR A 239 8.67 6.23 1.75
CA THR A 239 8.85 6.11 3.19
C THR A 239 9.59 4.81 3.53
N SER A 240 10.33 4.84 4.64
CA SER A 240 10.96 3.66 5.25
C SER A 240 10.63 3.55 6.74
N ASP A 241 9.65 4.30 7.22
CA ASP A 241 9.23 4.37 8.62
C ASP A 241 7.71 4.31 8.79
N GLY A 242 7.01 3.66 7.86
CA GLY A 242 5.57 3.43 7.95
C GLY A 242 4.72 4.64 7.58
N GLY A 243 5.28 5.59 6.83
CA GLY A 243 4.58 6.77 6.35
C GLY A 243 4.62 7.97 7.28
N VAL A 244 5.49 7.96 8.28
CA VAL A 244 5.72 9.11 9.17
C VAL A 244 6.51 10.19 8.42
N HIS A 245 7.56 9.79 7.69
CA HIS A 245 8.32 10.69 6.82
C HIS A 245 8.31 10.18 5.38
N TRP A 246 8.21 11.14 4.45
CA TRP A 246 8.21 10.91 3.02
C TRP A 246 9.28 11.76 2.36
N SER A 247 10.09 11.13 1.52
CA SER A 247 11.11 11.80 0.72
C SER A 247 10.79 11.63 -0.75
N GLU A 248 10.82 12.72 -1.51
CA GLU A 248 10.91 12.63 -2.98
C GLU A 248 12.21 11.89 -3.33
N ILE A 249 12.13 10.79 -4.06
CA ILE A 249 13.31 9.99 -4.44
C ILE A 249 13.56 9.97 -5.94
N SER A 250 12.56 10.34 -6.74
CA SER A 250 12.68 10.35 -8.19
C SER A 250 11.66 11.29 -8.81
N VAL A 251 12.09 12.06 -9.80
CA VAL A 251 11.26 12.96 -10.60
C VAL A 251 11.61 12.80 -12.07
N SER A 252 10.60 12.88 -12.93
CA SER A 252 10.81 12.76 -14.36
C SER A 252 11.84 13.72 -14.94
N PRO A 253 12.59 13.29 -15.98
CA PRO A 253 13.54 14.16 -16.65
C PRO A 253 12.91 15.49 -17.10
N ASN A 254 13.70 16.56 -17.08
CA ASN A 254 13.32 17.95 -17.40
C ASN A 254 12.55 18.70 -16.30
N PHE A 255 12.36 18.11 -15.12
CA PHE A 255 11.82 18.79 -13.95
C PHE A 255 12.90 18.93 -12.86
N PRO A 256 12.90 20.01 -12.06
CA PRO A 256 13.85 20.19 -10.96
C PRO A 256 13.57 19.18 -9.84
N GLY A 257 14.59 18.84 -9.03
CA GLY A 257 14.47 17.88 -7.92
C GLY A 257 15.43 16.70 -8.10
N HIS A 258 15.08 15.53 -7.57
CA HIS A 258 15.85 14.28 -7.78
C HIS A 258 15.62 13.69 -9.19
N SER A 259 15.87 14.52 -10.22
CA SER A 259 15.81 14.17 -11.63
C SER A 259 17.20 13.82 -12.14
N THR A 260 17.34 12.61 -12.66
CA THR A 260 18.52 12.06 -13.32
C THR A 260 18.08 11.43 -14.65
N ALA A 261 19.04 11.06 -15.50
CA ALA A 261 18.73 10.34 -16.75
C ALA A 261 18.04 8.98 -16.50
N GLU A 262 18.21 8.40 -15.32
CA GLU A 262 17.63 7.12 -14.91
C GLU A 262 16.48 7.31 -13.91
N SER A 263 15.95 8.52 -13.74
CA SER A 263 14.80 8.76 -12.87
C SER A 263 13.50 8.24 -13.49
N ILE A 264 12.43 8.26 -12.68
CA ILE A 264 11.09 7.81 -13.10
C ILE A 264 10.69 8.43 -14.44
N PRO A 265 10.27 7.66 -15.45
CA PRO A 265 10.01 8.21 -16.78
C PRO A 265 8.87 9.25 -16.75
N GLY A 266 8.99 10.29 -17.59
CA GLY A 266 7.94 11.31 -17.78
C GLY A 266 6.87 10.91 -18.79
N ASP A 267 6.87 9.64 -19.20
CA ASP A 267 5.96 9.11 -20.18
C ASP A 267 4.55 8.89 -19.62
N CYS A 268 3.64 8.56 -20.52
CA CYS A 268 2.30 8.16 -20.17
C CYS A 268 2.29 6.71 -19.67
N LEU A 269 2.60 6.53 -18.38
CA LEU A 269 2.77 5.23 -17.75
C LEU A 269 1.47 4.71 -17.13
N GLY A 270 1.37 3.38 -17.08
CA GLY A 270 0.22 2.64 -16.57
C GLY A 270 0.29 2.46 -15.07
N ALA A 271 0.16 1.23 -14.61
CA ALA A 271 0.24 0.90 -13.20
C ALA A 271 1.70 0.90 -12.69
N MET A 272 1.88 1.46 -11.50
CA MET A 272 3.08 1.25 -10.70
C MET A 272 2.84 0.12 -9.69
N SER A 273 3.80 -0.77 -9.51
CA SER A 273 3.70 -1.84 -8.53
C SER A 273 5.05 -2.17 -7.91
N PHE A 274 5.08 -2.30 -6.59
CA PHE A 274 6.22 -2.80 -5.84
C PHE A 274 5.88 -4.16 -5.22
N THR A 275 6.82 -5.09 -5.28
CA THR A 275 6.66 -6.43 -4.64
C THR A 275 7.60 -6.63 -3.46
N SER A 276 8.53 -5.70 -3.25
CA SER A 276 9.47 -5.65 -2.13
C SER A 276 9.91 -4.20 -1.90
N ALA A 277 10.70 -3.95 -0.85
CA ALA A 277 11.30 -2.65 -0.56
C ALA A 277 12.21 -2.11 -1.69
N SER A 278 12.66 -2.97 -2.60
CA SER A 278 13.62 -2.65 -3.68
C SER A 278 13.08 -2.90 -5.08
N ASP A 279 12.21 -3.89 -5.27
CA ASP A 279 11.77 -4.34 -6.59
C ASP A 279 10.41 -3.76 -6.95
N GLY A 280 10.39 -2.98 -8.04
CA GLY A 280 9.19 -2.39 -8.59
C GLY A 280 9.19 -2.33 -10.11
N TRP A 281 8.01 -2.06 -10.67
CA TRP A 281 7.80 -1.95 -12.10
C TRP A 281 6.78 -0.87 -12.44
N LEU A 282 6.91 -0.35 -13.66
CA LEU A 282 5.98 0.57 -14.30
C LEU A 282 5.55 -0.03 -15.63
N THR A 283 4.26 -0.33 -15.74
CA THR A 283 3.66 -0.89 -16.95
C THR A 283 3.32 0.19 -17.99
N PRO A 284 3.12 -0.18 -19.27
CA PRO A 284 2.70 0.75 -20.31
C PRO A 284 1.35 1.40 -20.00
N GLY A 285 1.15 2.69 -20.36
CA GLY A 285 -0.02 3.46 -19.90
C GLY A 285 -0.85 4.19 -20.94
N CYS A 286 -0.33 4.51 -22.13
CA CYS A 286 -1.17 4.93 -23.24
C CYS A 286 -0.53 4.75 -24.62
N SER A 287 -1.29 5.17 -25.63
CA SER A 287 -1.17 4.82 -27.05
C SER A 287 0.15 5.12 -27.75
N THR A 288 0.99 5.96 -27.15
CA THR A 288 2.23 6.42 -27.79
C THR A 288 3.46 5.67 -27.31
N THR A 289 3.36 4.86 -26.24
CA THR A 289 4.52 4.18 -25.65
C THR A 289 4.14 2.80 -25.12
N ASP A 290 4.83 1.77 -25.59
CA ASP A 290 4.80 0.43 -24.98
C ASP A 290 5.90 0.24 -23.94
N ARG A 291 6.52 1.34 -23.50
CA ARG A 291 7.70 1.32 -22.64
C ARG A 291 7.33 0.74 -21.28
N PHE A 292 8.20 -0.15 -20.82
CA PHE A 292 8.04 -0.92 -19.61
C PHE A 292 9.32 -0.80 -18.79
N PHE A 293 9.21 -0.56 -17.48
CA PHE A 293 10.39 -0.27 -16.65
C PHE A 293 10.41 -1.10 -15.39
N THR A 294 11.61 -1.31 -14.86
CA THR A 294 11.85 -1.92 -13.56
C THR A 294 12.78 -1.06 -12.73
N THR A 295 12.63 -1.14 -11.42
CA THR A 295 13.57 -0.62 -10.44
C THR A 295 14.02 -1.75 -9.51
N ARG A 296 15.28 -1.69 -9.08
CA ARG A 296 15.90 -2.63 -8.13
C ARG A 296 16.45 -1.95 -6.89
N ASP A 297 16.21 -0.66 -6.73
CA ASP A 297 16.67 0.17 -5.62
C ASP A 297 15.52 0.94 -4.94
N GLY A 298 14.29 0.47 -5.14
CA GLY A 298 13.10 1.06 -4.51
C GLY A 298 12.62 2.33 -5.20
N GLY A 299 12.88 2.46 -6.50
CA GLY A 299 12.37 3.53 -7.36
C GLY A 299 13.27 4.76 -7.46
N ILE A 300 14.52 4.67 -6.99
CA ILE A 300 15.51 5.75 -7.15
C ILE A 300 15.92 5.80 -8.63
N THR A 301 16.30 4.65 -9.19
CA THR A 301 16.61 4.47 -10.61
C THR A 301 15.64 3.51 -11.29
N TRP A 302 15.38 3.77 -12.58
CA TRP A 302 14.47 3.03 -13.43
C TRP A 302 15.16 2.60 -14.72
N LYS A 303 15.14 1.30 -14.97
CA LYS A 303 15.69 0.69 -16.16
C LYS A 303 14.56 0.26 -17.08
N GLU A 304 14.63 0.68 -18.34
CA GLU A 304 13.73 0.19 -19.38
C GLU A 304 14.00 -1.28 -19.67
N LEU A 305 12.93 -2.06 -19.72
CA LEU A 305 12.93 -3.46 -20.10
C LEU A 305 12.47 -3.59 -21.55
N PRO A 306 12.95 -4.62 -22.28
CA PRO A 306 12.44 -4.89 -23.61
C PRO A 306 10.94 -5.17 -23.51
N VAL A 307 10.17 -4.57 -24.42
CA VAL A 307 8.76 -4.92 -24.62
C VAL A 307 8.73 -6.36 -25.11
N PRO A 308 8.01 -7.28 -24.46
CA PRO A 308 7.86 -8.64 -24.99
C PRO A 308 7.30 -8.60 -26.41
N ASP A 309 7.71 -9.56 -27.25
CA ASP A 309 7.19 -9.67 -28.61
C ASP A 309 5.66 -9.72 -28.56
N LYS A 310 5.03 -8.74 -29.23
CA LYS A 310 3.57 -8.63 -29.33
C LYS A 310 3.04 -9.63 -30.33
N PHE A 311 1.95 -10.32 -30.01
CA PHE A 311 1.29 -11.20 -30.98
C PHE A 311 0.45 -10.41 -32.01
N ILE A 312 0.05 -9.17 -31.68
CA ILE A 312 -0.74 -8.31 -32.58
C ILE A 312 -0.02 -6.97 -32.79
N PRO A 313 0.44 -6.65 -34.02
CA PRO A 313 0.93 -5.31 -34.33
C PRO A 313 -0.25 -4.32 -34.32
N PHE A 314 -0.23 -3.40 -33.35
CA PHE A 314 -1.20 -2.31 -33.27
C PHE A 314 -0.89 -1.30 -34.37
N ASN A 315 -1.82 -1.13 -35.31
CA ASN A 315 -1.68 -0.18 -36.43
C ASN A 315 -2.54 1.06 -36.13
N GLY A 316 -2.02 2.04 -35.38
CA GLY A 316 -2.72 3.32 -35.21
C GLY A 316 -2.44 4.08 -33.90
N SER A 317 -3.25 5.12 -33.67
CA SER A 317 -3.27 5.99 -32.48
C SER A 317 -3.93 5.33 -31.25
N GLU A 318 -3.61 4.07 -31.03
CA GLU A 318 -4.44 3.10 -30.31
C GLU A 318 -4.03 2.95 -28.84
N TRP A 319 -4.99 3.01 -27.89
CA TRP A 319 -4.72 3.06 -26.44
C TRP A 319 -4.34 1.70 -25.85
N HIS A 320 -3.19 1.61 -25.17
CA HIS A 320 -2.79 0.43 -24.40
C HIS A 320 -2.68 0.76 -22.92
N TRP A 321 -3.13 -0.16 -22.06
CA TRP A 321 -3.01 -0.02 -20.62
C TRP A 321 -2.58 -1.34 -19.99
N GLY A 322 -1.40 -1.33 -19.38
CA GLY A 322 -0.91 -2.41 -18.53
C GLY A 322 -1.33 -2.16 -17.09
N GLY A 323 -1.95 -3.15 -16.44
CA GLY A 323 -2.29 -3.03 -15.02
C GLY A 323 -1.17 -3.51 -14.09
N PRO A 324 -1.41 -3.50 -12.77
CA PRO A 324 -0.37 -3.75 -11.78
C PRO A 324 0.19 -5.17 -11.83
N ILE A 325 1.45 -5.31 -11.42
CA ILE A 325 2.10 -6.62 -11.30
C ILE A 325 1.61 -7.35 -10.07
N SER A 326 1.18 -8.59 -10.31
CA SER A 326 0.75 -9.55 -9.30
C SER A 326 1.83 -10.63 -9.14
N LYS A 327 2.04 -11.08 -7.90
CA LYS A 327 3.08 -12.05 -7.56
C LYS A 327 2.49 -13.31 -6.96
N SER A 328 2.87 -14.47 -7.50
CA SER A 328 2.58 -15.76 -6.86
C SER A 328 3.67 -16.12 -5.84
N SER A 329 3.37 -17.05 -4.92
CA SER A 329 4.30 -17.48 -3.86
C SER A 329 5.59 -18.13 -4.36
N ARG A 330 5.61 -18.63 -5.60
CA ARG A 330 6.81 -19.20 -6.24
C ARG A 330 7.66 -18.14 -6.97
N GLY A 331 7.31 -16.86 -6.86
CA GLY A 331 8.06 -15.77 -7.46
C GLY A 331 7.66 -15.44 -8.90
N ASN A 332 6.68 -16.14 -9.48
CA ASN A 332 6.13 -15.77 -10.77
C ASN A 332 5.47 -14.38 -10.66
N LEU A 333 5.72 -13.52 -11.64
CA LEU A 333 5.13 -12.20 -11.75
C LEU A 333 4.23 -12.16 -12.98
N LEU A 334 3.05 -11.55 -12.84
CA LEU A 334 2.08 -11.45 -13.92
C LEU A 334 1.45 -10.07 -13.99
N PHE A 335 1.17 -9.61 -15.19
CA PHE A 335 0.32 -8.45 -15.44
C PHE A 335 -0.45 -8.64 -16.75
N THR A 336 -1.60 -7.97 -16.86
CA THR A 336 -2.33 -7.90 -18.13
C THR A 336 -2.05 -6.59 -18.85
N VAL A 337 -2.06 -6.66 -20.18
CA VAL A 337 -2.15 -5.50 -21.07
C VAL A 337 -3.49 -5.57 -21.79
N ILE A 338 -4.14 -4.42 -21.88
CA ILE A 338 -5.39 -4.23 -22.63
C ILE A 338 -5.08 -3.26 -23.76
N GLY A 339 -5.42 -3.65 -24.99
CA GLY A 339 -5.30 -2.81 -26.17
C GLY A 339 -6.47 -3.00 -27.14
N PRO A 340 -6.56 -2.21 -28.21
CA PRO A 340 -7.56 -2.46 -29.25
C PRO A 340 -7.17 -3.68 -30.08
N GLY A 341 -8.16 -4.50 -30.41
CA GLY A 341 -8.01 -5.59 -31.37
C GLY A 341 -8.28 -5.13 -32.79
N THR A 342 -8.08 -6.04 -33.74
CA THR A 342 -8.53 -5.83 -35.13
C THR A 342 -10.07 -5.76 -35.16
N GLY A 343 -10.64 -4.56 -35.27
CA GLY A 343 -12.09 -4.33 -35.31
C GLY A 343 -12.65 -3.63 -34.06
N GLU A 344 -13.86 -4.01 -33.61
CA GLU A 344 -14.58 -3.37 -32.49
C GLU A 344 -14.28 -3.97 -31.10
N SER A 345 -13.34 -4.93 -30.98
CA SER A 345 -13.09 -5.66 -29.72
C SER A 345 -11.75 -5.31 -29.11
N ALA A 346 -11.68 -5.21 -27.77
CA ALA A 346 -10.40 -5.11 -27.05
C ALA A 346 -9.67 -6.46 -27.04
N VAL A 347 -8.34 -6.42 -27.07
CA VAL A 347 -7.45 -7.56 -26.90
C VAL A 347 -6.83 -7.52 -25.52
N TYR A 348 -6.71 -8.70 -24.93
CA TYR A 348 -6.10 -8.93 -23.63
C TYR A 348 -4.88 -9.82 -23.78
N GLU A 349 -3.74 -9.30 -23.37
CA GLU A 349 -2.49 -10.04 -23.29
C GLU A 349 -2.17 -10.29 -21.81
N LEU A 350 -1.67 -11.48 -21.50
CA LEU A 350 -1.19 -11.82 -20.17
C LEU A 350 0.30 -12.12 -20.26
N TYR A 351 1.11 -11.39 -19.51
CA TYR A 351 2.55 -11.60 -19.46
C TYR A 351 2.93 -12.30 -18.16
N LEU A 352 3.86 -13.25 -18.27
CA LEU A 352 4.45 -13.97 -17.15
C LEU A 352 5.96 -13.77 -17.14
N SER A 353 6.51 -13.49 -15.97
CA SER A 353 7.93 -13.63 -15.68
C SER A 353 8.16 -14.71 -14.63
N GLU A 354 9.12 -15.60 -14.89
CA GLU A 354 9.54 -16.67 -13.99
C GLU A 354 10.93 -16.40 -13.38
N ASP A 355 11.58 -15.30 -13.77
CA ASP A 355 12.95 -14.92 -13.40
C ASP A 355 13.01 -13.62 -12.59
N GLY A 356 11.95 -13.35 -11.83
CA GLY A 356 11.84 -12.18 -10.97
C GLY A 356 11.68 -10.87 -11.72
N GLY A 357 11.10 -10.89 -12.93
CA GLY A 357 10.75 -9.72 -13.73
C GLY A 357 11.86 -9.24 -14.65
N SER A 358 12.86 -10.07 -14.92
CA SER A 358 13.98 -9.72 -15.81
C SER A 358 13.60 -9.96 -17.28
N THR A 359 12.90 -11.06 -17.54
CA THR A 359 12.29 -11.38 -18.83
C THR A 359 10.81 -11.73 -18.67
N TRP A 360 10.04 -11.43 -19.71
CA TRP A 360 8.59 -11.56 -19.73
C TRP A 360 8.16 -12.27 -21.01
N THR A 361 7.24 -13.22 -20.87
CA THR A 361 6.72 -13.99 -22.00
C THR A 361 5.20 -13.94 -21.98
N GLU A 362 4.59 -13.71 -23.13
CA GLU A 362 3.14 -13.78 -23.26
C GLU A 362 2.66 -15.21 -22.96
N ARG A 363 1.54 -15.31 -22.26
CA ARG A 363 0.83 -16.56 -22.00
C ARG A 363 -0.56 -16.48 -22.64
N PRO A 364 -0.85 -17.36 -23.61
CA PRO A 364 -2.18 -17.39 -24.19
C PRO A 364 -3.18 -17.80 -23.12
N LEU A 365 -4.25 -17.04 -23.00
CA LEU A 365 -5.42 -17.47 -22.25
C LEU A 365 -6.18 -18.50 -23.10
N PRO A 366 -6.80 -19.53 -22.50
CA PRO A 366 -7.69 -20.41 -23.24
C PRO A 366 -8.74 -19.56 -23.95
N ALA A 367 -8.86 -19.70 -25.27
CA ALA A 367 -9.75 -18.89 -26.07
C ALA A 367 -11.18 -18.92 -25.51
N GLY A 368 -11.59 -17.84 -24.86
CA GLY A 368 -12.97 -17.52 -24.61
C GLY A 368 -13.43 -16.62 -25.75
N ALA A 369 -14.44 -17.06 -26.50
CA ALA A 369 -15.01 -16.27 -27.60
C ALA A 369 -15.24 -14.82 -27.19
N PHE A 370 -14.63 -13.90 -27.94
CA PHE A 370 -14.89 -12.47 -27.95
C PHE A 370 -16.39 -12.25 -27.76
N ALA A 371 -16.83 -11.59 -26.69
CA ALA A 371 -18.18 -11.06 -26.65
C ALA A 371 -18.21 -9.80 -27.53
N PRO A 372 -18.69 -9.86 -28.79
CA PRO A 372 -18.67 -8.70 -29.66
C PRO A 372 -19.71 -7.70 -29.13
N GLY A 373 -19.34 -6.44 -28.97
CA GLY A 373 -20.28 -5.34 -28.70
C GLY A 373 -20.34 -4.81 -27.26
N LEU A 374 -19.48 -5.26 -26.35
CA LEU A 374 -19.27 -4.57 -25.07
C LEU A 374 -18.12 -3.57 -25.21
N MET A 375 -18.45 -2.32 -25.56
CA MET A 375 -17.58 -1.20 -25.20
C MET A 375 -17.42 -1.20 -23.67
N GLY A 376 -16.22 -1.51 -23.16
CA GLY A 376 -15.94 -1.56 -21.71
C GLY A 376 -15.78 -2.96 -21.12
N SER A 377 -15.07 -3.84 -21.83
CA SER A 377 -14.74 -5.16 -21.31
C SER A 377 -13.97 -5.06 -19.97
N VAL A 378 -14.46 -5.76 -18.95
CA VAL A 378 -13.92 -5.71 -17.58
C VAL A 378 -12.75 -6.68 -17.47
N SER A 379 -11.57 -6.15 -17.14
CA SER A 379 -10.43 -6.96 -16.71
C SER A 379 -10.05 -6.63 -15.28
N ILE A 380 -9.99 -7.68 -14.46
CA ILE A 380 -9.45 -7.62 -13.12
C ILE A 380 -8.16 -8.42 -13.13
N GLN A 381 -7.11 -7.80 -12.63
CA GLN A 381 -5.78 -8.39 -12.54
C GLN A 381 -5.79 -9.72 -11.79
N PRO A 382 -4.84 -10.62 -12.11
CA PRO A 382 -4.79 -11.91 -11.46
C PRO A 382 -4.51 -11.74 -9.97
N SER A 383 -5.32 -12.38 -9.14
CA SER A 383 -5.05 -12.50 -7.71
C SER A 383 -4.55 -13.90 -7.39
N PHE A 384 -3.60 -14.01 -6.46
CA PHE A 384 -2.97 -15.27 -6.10
C PHE A 384 -3.04 -15.53 -4.59
N ALA A 385 -3.27 -16.79 -4.24
CA ALA A 385 -2.99 -17.36 -2.94
C ALA A 385 -2.07 -18.58 -3.14
N GLY A 386 -0.81 -18.48 -2.74
CA GLY A 386 0.14 -19.54 -3.05
C GLY A 386 0.45 -19.61 -4.55
N ILE A 387 0.17 -20.75 -5.17
CA ILE A 387 0.28 -20.97 -6.62
C ILE A 387 -1.09 -20.94 -7.31
N ASP A 388 -2.17 -20.93 -6.51
CA ASP A 388 -3.52 -20.84 -7.01
C ASP A 388 -3.82 -19.39 -7.33
N GLY A 389 -4.39 -19.14 -8.51
CA GLY A 389 -4.65 -17.78 -8.98
C GLY A 389 -5.89 -17.70 -9.82
N TRP A 390 -6.59 -16.58 -9.73
CA TRP A 390 -7.84 -16.34 -10.43
C TRP A 390 -7.74 -15.00 -11.15
N ILE A 391 -8.32 -14.91 -12.34
CA ILE A 391 -8.30 -13.71 -13.17
C ILE A 391 -9.64 -13.56 -13.89
N VAL A 392 -10.12 -12.32 -14.02
CA VAL A 392 -11.32 -12.02 -14.79
C VAL A 392 -10.91 -11.23 -16.02
N ILE A 393 -11.21 -11.77 -17.20
CA ILE A 393 -10.95 -11.16 -18.49
C ILE A 393 -12.16 -11.38 -19.38
N ASP A 394 -12.62 -10.31 -20.02
CA ASP A 394 -13.81 -10.31 -20.87
C ASP A 394 -15.03 -10.93 -20.19
N SER A 395 -15.25 -10.55 -18.92
CA SER A 395 -16.31 -11.09 -18.05
C SER A 395 -16.27 -12.60 -17.81
N ALA A 396 -15.22 -13.30 -18.25
CA ALA A 396 -14.98 -14.70 -17.98
C ALA A 396 -13.98 -14.86 -16.84
N LEU A 397 -14.25 -15.81 -15.95
CA LEU A 397 -13.36 -16.18 -14.86
C LEU A 397 -12.44 -17.32 -15.30
N TYR A 398 -11.14 -17.17 -15.06
CA TYR A 398 -10.14 -18.20 -15.27
C TYR A 398 -9.39 -18.49 -13.98
N THR A 399 -8.99 -19.75 -13.80
CA THR A 399 -8.20 -20.21 -12.64
C THR A 399 -6.92 -20.89 -13.09
N THR A 400 -5.88 -20.76 -12.27
CA THR A 400 -4.61 -21.46 -12.38
C THR A 400 -4.30 -22.16 -11.07
N GLY A 401 -3.64 -23.32 -11.13
CA GLY A 401 -3.06 -24.02 -9.99
C GLY A 401 -1.54 -24.20 -10.11
N ASP A 402 -0.91 -23.52 -11.08
CA ASP A 402 0.51 -23.67 -11.40
C ASP A 402 1.29 -22.35 -11.37
N GLY A 403 0.74 -21.34 -10.69
CA GLY A 403 1.32 -20.01 -10.57
C GLY A 403 1.17 -19.17 -11.83
N GLY A 404 0.14 -19.42 -12.63
CA GLY A 404 -0.18 -18.64 -13.83
C GLY A 404 0.58 -19.07 -15.09
N ARG A 405 1.17 -20.28 -15.11
CA ARG A 405 1.77 -20.86 -16.32
C ARG A 405 0.68 -21.32 -17.30
N SER A 406 -0.39 -21.89 -16.77
CA SER A 406 -1.59 -22.25 -17.51
C SER A 406 -2.85 -21.80 -16.78
N TRP A 407 -3.87 -21.47 -17.57
CA TRP A 407 -5.16 -21.01 -17.07
C TRP A 407 -6.26 -21.91 -17.62
N HIS A 408 -7.33 -22.07 -16.84
CA HIS A 408 -8.49 -22.86 -17.20
C HIS A 408 -9.72 -22.00 -17.03
N LYS A 409 -10.56 -21.95 -18.07
CA LYS A 409 -11.82 -21.21 -18.00
C LYS A 409 -12.75 -21.91 -17.03
N VAL A 410 -13.18 -21.20 -15.99
CA VAL A 410 -14.36 -21.57 -15.21
C VAL A 410 -15.56 -21.30 -16.12
N GLY A 411 -16.56 -22.18 -16.18
CA GLY A 411 -17.73 -22.02 -17.07
C GLY A 411 -18.43 -20.64 -16.99
N ALA A 412 -19.44 -20.37 -17.83
CA ALA A 412 -20.06 -19.03 -17.91
C ALA A 412 -21.00 -18.68 -16.72
N PRO A 413 -21.08 -17.41 -16.25
CA PRO A 413 -19.98 -16.60 -15.67
C PRO A 413 -20.40 -15.94 -14.34
N LEU A 414 -19.45 -15.71 -13.42
CA LEU A 414 -19.52 -14.76 -12.28
C LEU A 414 -20.89 -14.63 -11.55
N GLY A 415 -21.77 -15.64 -11.58
CA GLY A 415 -23.12 -15.60 -10.97
C GLY A 415 -24.02 -14.39 -11.30
N GLY A 416 -23.80 -13.66 -12.41
CA GLY A 416 -24.52 -12.41 -12.67
C GLY A 416 -24.00 -11.19 -11.92
N VAL A 417 -22.79 -11.26 -11.33
CA VAL A 417 -22.06 -10.11 -10.79
C VAL A 417 -21.85 -9.08 -11.89
N LYS A 418 -22.31 -7.85 -11.62
CA LYS A 418 -22.19 -6.71 -12.52
C LYS A 418 -21.05 -5.82 -12.06
N ASP A 419 -20.24 -5.33 -13.01
CA ASP A 419 -19.18 -4.35 -12.77
C ASP A 419 -18.22 -4.74 -11.63
N PRO A 420 -17.52 -5.88 -11.72
CA PRO A 420 -16.58 -6.26 -10.68
C PRO A 420 -15.34 -5.35 -10.73
N TRP A 421 -14.96 -4.79 -9.56
CA TRP A 421 -13.84 -3.87 -9.41
C TRP A 421 -12.58 -4.54 -8.89
N LYS A 422 -12.74 -5.48 -7.95
CA LYS A 422 -11.62 -6.21 -7.33
C LYS A 422 -11.98 -7.68 -7.18
N LEU A 423 -10.97 -8.53 -7.35
CA LEU A 423 -10.99 -9.95 -7.08
C LEU A 423 -9.83 -10.25 -6.15
N GLN A 424 -10.08 -11.06 -5.13
CA GLN A 424 -9.02 -11.58 -4.29
C GLN A 424 -9.20 -13.07 -4.00
N VAL A 425 -8.17 -13.86 -4.29
CA VAL A 425 -8.09 -15.29 -3.96
C VAL A 425 -7.56 -15.45 -2.53
N ILE A 426 -8.19 -16.34 -1.76
CA ILE A 426 -7.78 -16.70 -0.39
C ILE A 426 -7.07 -18.05 -0.39
N ASP A 427 -7.59 -18.97 -1.20
CA ASP A 427 -7.08 -20.31 -1.45
C ASP A 427 -7.64 -20.82 -2.79
N ALA A 428 -7.28 -22.03 -3.19
CA ALA A 428 -7.71 -22.64 -4.45
C ALA A 428 -9.24 -22.62 -4.69
N GLY A 429 -10.05 -22.72 -3.62
CA GLY A 429 -11.51 -22.81 -3.70
C GLY A 429 -12.25 -21.54 -3.31
N THR A 430 -11.59 -20.62 -2.60
CA THR A 430 -12.21 -19.45 -1.97
C THR A 430 -11.69 -18.15 -2.56
N ALA A 431 -12.61 -17.31 -3.00
CA ALA A 431 -12.28 -15.96 -3.45
C ALA A 431 -13.39 -14.97 -3.11
N TRP A 432 -13.03 -13.69 -3.14
CA TRP A 432 -13.90 -12.56 -2.90
C TRP A 432 -13.91 -11.61 -4.08
N ILE A 433 -15.07 -11.02 -4.35
CA ILE A 433 -15.23 -9.96 -5.34
C ILE A 433 -15.89 -8.76 -4.67
N LEU A 434 -15.37 -7.57 -4.98
CA LEU A 434 -16.06 -6.30 -4.77
C LEU A 434 -16.59 -5.83 -6.13
N ALA A 435 -17.89 -5.53 -6.21
CA ALA A 435 -18.58 -5.20 -7.46
C ALA A 435 -19.66 -4.13 -7.27
N GLY A 436 -20.17 -3.58 -8.38
CA GLY A 436 -21.36 -2.72 -8.42
C GLY A 436 -21.07 -1.23 -8.52
N GLY A 437 -21.93 -0.39 -7.92
CA GLY A 437 -21.69 1.05 -7.66
C GLY A 437 -21.61 2.02 -8.85
N VAL A 438 -21.87 1.60 -10.08
CA VAL A 438 -22.02 2.50 -11.23
C VAL A 438 -23.51 2.85 -11.42
N ASN A 439 -23.82 4.11 -11.74
CA ASN A 439 -25.17 4.59 -12.11
C ASN A 439 -26.29 4.27 -11.09
N GLY A 440 -25.98 4.28 -9.78
CA GLY A 440 -26.97 4.04 -8.72
C GLY A 440 -27.23 2.56 -8.43
N ALA A 441 -26.47 1.64 -9.02
CA ALA A 441 -26.43 0.25 -8.58
C ALA A 441 -25.79 0.14 -7.19
N ARG A 442 -26.26 -0.80 -6.37
CA ARG A 442 -25.66 -1.09 -5.07
C ARG A 442 -24.27 -1.71 -5.25
N SER A 443 -23.35 -1.39 -4.35
CA SER A 443 -22.07 -2.09 -4.24
C SER A 443 -22.24 -3.37 -3.43
N GLU A 444 -21.55 -4.42 -3.81
CA GLU A 444 -21.66 -5.74 -3.21
C GLU A 444 -20.29 -6.36 -2.95
N LEU A 445 -20.19 -7.06 -1.82
CA LEU A 445 -19.11 -8.00 -1.57
C LEU A 445 -19.65 -9.41 -1.75
N LEU A 446 -19.07 -10.14 -2.69
CA LEU A 446 -19.46 -11.51 -3.00
C LEU A 446 -18.34 -12.47 -2.64
N LYS A 447 -18.72 -13.65 -2.15
CA LYS A 447 -17.80 -14.73 -1.84
C LYS A 447 -18.14 -15.97 -2.64
N SER A 448 -17.11 -16.58 -3.23
CA SER A 448 -17.15 -17.95 -3.72
C SER A 448 -16.38 -18.86 -2.77
N SER A 449 -16.85 -20.09 -2.62
CA SER A 449 -16.18 -21.14 -1.83
C SER A 449 -16.17 -22.49 -2.57
N ASN A 450 -16.35 -22.44 -3.90
CA ASN A 450 -16.42 -23.59 -4.78
C ASN A 450 -15.74 -23.31 -6.13
N HIS A 451 -14.50 -22.80 -6.07
CA HIS A 451 -13.66 -22.54 -7.26
C HIS A 451 -14.31 -21.58 -8.27
N GLY A 452 -15.10 -20.62 -7.78
CA GLY A 452 -15.69 -19.57 -8.61
C GLY A 452 -16.95 -19.98 -9.35
N GLN A 453 -17.46 -21.19 -9.10
CA GLN A 453 -18.68 -21.71 -9.75
C GLN A 453 -19.93 -20.95 -9.31
N THR A 454 -20.04 -20.59 -8.04
CA THR A 454 -21.14 -19.78 -7.51
C THR A 454 -20.63 -18.68 -6.59
N TRP A 455 -21.38 -17.57 -6.56
CA TRP A 455 -21.07 -16.39 -5.76
C TRP A 455 -22.26 -16.04 -4.87
N THR A 456 -21.98 -15.76 -3.60
CA THR A 456 -23.00 -15.42 -2.60
C THR A 456 -22.72 -14.02 -2.05
N PRO A 457 -23.69 -13.09 -2.06
CA PRO A 457 -23.53 -11.79 -1.41
C PRO A 457 -23.29 -11.97 0.09
N GLN A 458 -22.24 -11.34 0.60
CA GLN A 458 -21.89 -11.28 2.02
C GLN A 458 -22.18 -9.89 2.61
N TRP A 459 -22.24 -8.89 1.75
CA TRP A 459 -22.59 -7.52 2.11
C TRP A 459 -23.12 -6.79 0.87
N THR A 460 -24.05 -5.86 1.08
CA THR A 460 -24.62 -5.01 0.04
C THR A 460 -24.81 -3.60 0.60
N SER A 461 -24.47 -2.57 -0.17
CA SER A 461 -24.68 -1.17 0.22
C SER A 461 -26.17 -0.86 0.29
N GLN A 462 -26.56 0.02 1.22
CA GLN A 462 -27.97 0.38 1.39
C GLN A 462 -28.55 1.14 0.20
#